data_AF-A0A7S3XNG5-F1
#
_entry.id   AF-A0A7S3XNG5-F1
#
_cell.length_a   1.000
_cell.length_b   1.000
_cell.length_c   1.000
_cell.angle_alpha   90.00
_cell.angle_beta   90.00
_cell.angle_gamma   90.00
#
_symmetry.space_group_name_H-M   'P 1'
#
loop_
_entity.id
_entity.type
_entity.pdbx_description
1 polymer ?
#
loop_
_entity_poly.entity_id
_entity_poly.type
_entity_poly.pdbx_seq_one_letter_code
_entity_poly.pdbx_strand_id
1 'polypeptide(L)'
;FFVAPEGEGGGDLQQLTAVRAEELYPTSQLVAKLTGLKVQRNKAVVGENAFYQRHLDNYDGKGDGGVMYQILRPEEVGAAKSDKLVLGKSSGRTAFVSHLTGAMGLDAKLLRDEQIDNAFRRFKELCDLKKDVTPLELEALVNDELYRVSGAKQRYDWGGLQVYLGTAGRPTATLTLFDRQLKRDVERTVVAETGITAALTALEQVLQLPAIKLMDFSILSKGAAAESVGEAVLHVKCLETGKVFYGRGSSSDIVLASAQGYLNALNRIYGHRNQVTQSLIDLQLSGTRVRKY
;
A
#
# COMPACT_ATOMS: atom_id res chain seq x y z
N PHE A 1 8.52 36.45 13.21
CA PHE A 1 7.52 37.43 13.68
C PHE A 1 7.41 38.52 12.62
N PHE A 2 6.44 38.39 11.72
CA PHE A 2 5.98 39.51 10.90
C PHE A 2 4.49 39.63 11.19
N VAL A 3 4.10 40.73 11.83
CA VAL A 3 2.72 41.04 12.16
C VAL A 3 2.09 41.66 10.92
N ALA A 4 1.02 41.04 10.42
CA ALA A 4 0.18 41.65 9.39
C ALA A 4 -0.56 42.85 10.01
N PRO A 5 -0.67 43.99 9.32
CA PRO A 5 -1.54 45.06 9.79
C PRO A 5 -3.00 44.58 9.71
N GLU A 6 -3.77 44.86 10.76
CA GLU A 6 -5.20 44.56 10.79
C GLU A 6 -5.91 45.36 9.69
N GLY A 7 -6.40 44.65 8.68
CA GLY A 7 -7.16 45.19 7.56
C GLY A 7 -7.44 44.08 6.56
N GLU A 8 -8.71 43.92 6.20
CA GLU A 8 -9.25 42.83 5.37
C GLU A 8 -8.46 42.60 4.06
N GLY A 9 -8.11 41.34 3.78
CA GLY A 9 -7.54 40.90 2.50
C GLY A 9 -6.05 40.56 2.59
N GLY A 10 -5.70 39.35 2.13
CA GLY A 10 -4.35 38.79 2.19
C GLY A 10 -3.27 39.78 1.77
N GLY A 11 -2.41 40.16 2.73
CA GLY A 11 -1.25 41.00 2.51
C GLY A 11 -0.29 40.30 1.56
N ASP A 12 -0.29 40.76 0.32
CA ASP A 12 0.53 40.26 -0.76
C ASP A 12 2.02 40.51 -0.43
N LEU A 13 2.78 39.44 -0.15
CA LEU A 13 4.22 39.48 0.16
C LEU A 13 5.04 40.29 -0.86
N GLN A 14 4.52 40.37 -2.10
CA GLN A 14 5.07 41.16 -3.19
C GLN A 14 5.12 42.66 -2.86
N GLN A 15 4.12 43.19 -2.14
CA GLN A 15 4.03 44.62 -1.81
C GLN A 15 5.09 45.09 -0.79
N LEU A 16 5.64 44.15 0.00
CA LEU A 16 6.61 44.48 1.05
C LEU A 16 8.06 44.15 0.70
N THR A 17 8.28 43.17 -0.20
CA THR A 17 9.64 42.62 -0.40
C THR A 17 10.10 42.56 -1.85
N ALA A 18 9.28 42.96 -2.84
CA ALA A 18 9.56 42.78 -4.27
C ALA A 18 9.90 41.31 -4.67
N VAL A 19 9.67 40.35 -3.77
CA VAL A 19 9.86 38.91 -4.00
C VAL A 19 8.54 38.33 -4.48
N ARG A 20 8.59 37.58 -5.60
CA ARG A 20 7.47 36.72 -6.02
C ARG A 20 7.44 35.46 -5.15
N ALA A 21 6.44 35.36 -4.29
CA ALA A 21 6.31 34.27 -3.32
C ALA A 21 6.13 32.92 -4.04
N GLU A 22 5.43 32.91 -5.17
CA GLU A 22 5.13 31.75 -6.01
C GLU A 22 6.39 31.10 -6.59
N GLU A 23 7.51 31.81 -6.61
CA GLU A 23 8.79 31.30 -7.11
C GLU A 23 9.69 30.75 -5.99
N LEU A 24 9.29 30.84 -4.72
CA LEU A 24 10.12 30.42 -3.58
C LEU A 24 10.43 28.91 -3.62
N TYR A 25 9.41 28.07 -3.78
CA TYR A 25 9.59 26.62 -3.85
C TYR A 25 10.32 26.19 -5.13
N PRO A 26 9.91 26.60 -6.35
CA PRO A 26 10.63 26.26 -7.58
C PRO A 26 12.09 26.70 -7.57
N THR A 27 12.38 27.92 -7.11
CA THR A 27 13.75 28.46 -7.04
C THR A 27 14.60 27.66 -6.07
N SER A 28 14.07 27.29 -4.91
CA SER A 28 14.82 26.47 -3.96
C SER A 28 15.14 25.07 -4.50
N GLN A 29 14.21 24.45 -5.24
CA GLN A 29 14.45 23.15 -5.89
C GLN A 29 15.49 23.28 -7.01
N LEU A 30 15.45 24.37 -7.78
CA LEU A 30 16.43 24.67 -8.82
C LEU A 30 17.83 24.83 -8.24
N VAL A 31 17.99 25.60 -7.16
CA VAL A 31 19.28 25.78 -6.47
C VAL A 31 19.80 24.44 -5.94
N ALA A 32 18.95 23.61 -5.33
CA ALA A 32 19.34 22.28 -4.86
C ALA A 32 19.83 21.37 -6.00
N LYS A 33 19.17 21.44 -7.18
CA LYS A 33 19.57 20.69 -8.38
C LYS A 33 20.90 21.18 -8.95
N LEU A 34 21.13 22.49 -9.00
CA LEU A 34 22.35 23.07 -9.55
C LEU A 34 23.57 22.93 -8.63
N THR A 35 23.35 22.98 -7.31
CA THR A 35 24.44 22.91 -6.32
C THR A 35 24.71 21.51 -5.79
N GLY A 36 23.79 20.56 -6.00
CA GLY A 36 23.84 19.22 -5.42
C GLY A 36 23.52 19.17 -3.93
N LEU A 37 23.24 20.31 -3.29
CA LEU A 37 22.88 20.40 -1.87
C LEU A 37 21.37 20.20 -1.71
N LYS A 38 20.97 19.06 -1.15
CA LYS A 38 19.55 18.76 -0.91
C LYS A 38 18.96 19.70 0.14
N VAL A 39 17.75 20.18 -0.12
CA VAL A 39 16.95 20.93 0.87
C VAL A 39 16.59 20.01 2.03
N GLN A 40 16.78 20.48 3.26
CA GLN A 40 16.37 19.73 4.45
C GLN A 40 14.85 19.55 4.46
N ARG A 41 14.37 18.35 4.78
CA ARG A 41 12.94 18.01 4.73
C ARG A 41 12.05 18.96 5.54
N ASN A 42 12.52 19.42 6.69
CA ASN A 42 11.76 20.31 7.60
C ASN A 42 12.09 21.80 7.39
N LYS A 43 12.76 22.17 6.29
CA LYS A 43 13.05 23.58 5.98
C LYS A 43 11.73 24.33 5.79
N ALA A 44 11.55 25.46 6.47
CA ALA A 44 10.36 26.28 6.33
C ALA A 44 10.12 26.66 4.85
N VAL A 45 8.85 26.64 4.42
CA VAL A 45 8.36 26.99 3.08
C VAL A 45 8.78 26.05 1.94
N VAL A 46 10.05 25.63 1.90
CA VAL A 46 10.64 24.93 0.74
C VAL A 46 10.99 23.47 1.01
N GLY A 47 10.92 23.03 2.26
CA GLY A 47 11.16 21.65 2.66
C GLY A 47 10.02 20.72 2.25
N GLU A 48 10.34 19.46 1.97
CA GLU A 48 9.37 18.42 1.60
C GLU A 48 8.23 18.27 2.64
N ASN A 49 8.54 18.49 3.92
CA ASN A 49 7.58 18.38 5.02
C ASN A 49 6.93 19.72 5.41
N ALA A 50 7.23 20.83 4.70
CA ALA A 50 6.77 22.17 5.08
C ALA A 50 5.24 22.31 5.04
N PHE A 51 4.56 21.53 4.18
CA PHE A 51 3.11 21.51 4.01
C PHE A 51 2.49 20.16 4.41
N TYR A 52 3.24 19.36 5.16
CA TYR A 52 2.82 18.02 5.56
C TYR A 52 1.81 18.09 6.70
N GLN A 53 0.61 17.55 6.48
CA GLN A 53 -0.43 17.50 7.50
C GLN A 53 -0.48 16.12 8.15
N ARG A 54 -0.42 16.09 9.48
CA ARG A 54 -0.59 14.87 10.29
C ARG A 54 -1.88 14.97 11.08
N HIS A 55 -2.65 13.88 11.11
CA HIS A 55 -3.79 13.77 12.01
C HIS A 55 -3.35 13.62 13.46
N LEU A 56 -3.95 14.41 14.35
CA LEU A 56 -3.97 14.13 15.78
C LEU A 56 -5.05 13.08 16.10
N ASP A 57 -4.82 12.31 17.16
CA ASP A 57 -5.60 11.12 17.57
C ASP A 57 -7.10 11.38 17.81
N ASN A 58 -7.54 12.64 17.96
CA ASN A 58 -8.92 13.02 18.28
C ASN A 58 -9.61 13.88 17.20
N TYR A 59 -9.19 13.84 15.94
CA TYR A 59 -9.90 14.58 14.89
C TYR A 59 -11.10 13.78 14.36
N ASP A 60 -12.29 14.16 14.82
CA ASP A 60 -13.60 13.55 14.58
C ASP A 60 -14.33 14.11 13.35
N GLY A 61 -13.68 14.96 12.54
CA GLY A 61 -14.11 15.35 11.19
C GLY A 61 -15.47 16.07 11.09
N LYS A 62 -16.15 16.25 12.22
CA LYS A 62 -17.45 16.91 12.37
C LYS A 62 -17.29 18.13 13.25
N GLY A 63 -16.45 19.06 12.81
CA GLY A 63 -16.23 20.35 13.45
C GLY A 63 -16.22 21.43 12.37
N ASP A 64 -17.24 22.25 12.41
CA ASP A 64 -17.48 23.43 11.58
C ASP A 64 -16.18 24.23 11.32
N GLY A 65 -15.84 24.46 10.05
CA GLY A 65 -14.85 25.46 9.61
C GLY A 65 -13.45 25.45 10.24
N GLY A 66 -12.97 24.32 10.79
CA GLY A 66 -11.70 24.25 11.49
C GLY A 66 -10.49 24.44 10.56
N VAL A 67 -9.99 25.67 10.49
CA VAL A 67 -8.72 26.03 9.84
C VAL A 67 -7.62 25.13 10.39
N MET A 68 -7.18 24.15 9.60
CA MET A 68 -5.95 23.39 9.83
C MET A 68 -4.82 24.40 10.05
N TYR A 69 -3.88 24.15 10.96
CA TYR A 69 -2.73 25.03 11.27
C TYR A 69 -1.80 25.23 10.05
N GLN A 70 -2.30 25.95 9.06
CA GLN A 70 -1.70 26.19 7.78
C GLN A 70 -1.68 27.69 7.58
N ILE A 71 -0.60 28.30 8.08
CA ILE A 71 -0.36 29.74 7.97
C ILE A 71 -0.12 30.14 6.52
N LEU A 72 0.41 29.23 5.70
CA LEU A 72 0.67 29.42 4.26
C LEU A 72 0.09 28.26 3.46
N ARG A 73 -0.63 28.57 2.38
CA ARG A 73 -1.09 27.55 1.43
C ARG A 73 0.07 27.15 0.50
N PRO A 74 0.22 25.87 0.11
CA PRO A 74 1.32 25.44 -0.76
C PRO A 74 1.36 26.23 -2.07
N GLU A 75 0.19 26.55 -2.62
CA GLU A 75 0.04 27.27 -3.87
C GLU A 75 0.57 28.69 -3.80
N GLU A 76 0.52 29.33 -2.62
CA GLU A 76 1.02 30.70 -2.40
C GLU A 76 2.55 30.80 -2.53
N VAL A 77 3.25 29.66 -2.48
CA VAL A 77 4.72 29.62 -2.61
C VAL A 77 5.20 28.80 -3.81
N GLY A 78 4.28 28.44 -4.71
CA GLY A 78 4.55 27.60 -5.88
C GLY A 78 4.86 26.14 -5.56
N ALA A 79 4.51 25.68 -4.36
CA ALA A 79 4.55 24.26 -4.02
C ALA A 79 3.29 23.58 -4.54
N ALA A 80 3.43 22.35 -5.06
CA ALA A 80 2.28 21.55 -5.43
C ALA A 80 1.43 21.27 -4.17
N LYS A 81 0.10 21.35 -4.32
CA LYS A 81 -0.84 21.01 -3.26
C LYS A 81 -0.56 19.61 -2.74
N SER A 82 -0.05 19.51 -1.52
CA SER A 82 0.07 18.24 -0.83
C SER A 82 -1.20 18.00 -0.03
N ASP A 83 -2.28 17.58 -0.70
CA ASP A 83 -3.46 16.95 -0.05
C ASP A 83 -3.09 15.55 0.54
N LYS A 84 -1.80 15.31 0.77
CA LYS A 84 -1.26 14.07 1.32
C LYS A 84 -1.56 14.05 2.81
N LEU A 85 -2.77 13.63 3.09
CA LEU A 85 -3.17 13.14 4.39
C LEU A 85 -2.40 11.85 4.66
N VAL A 86 -1.26 11.96 5.35
CA VAL A 86 -0.44 10.77 5.61
C VAL A 86 -0.82 10.18 6.95
N LEU A 87 -1.36 8.97 6.88
CA LEU A 87 -1.57 8.14 8.05
C LEU A 87 -0.22 7.60 8.53
N GLY A 88 -0.01 7.67 9.84
CA GLY A 88 1.18 7.11 10.49
C GLY A 88 0.86 6.47 11.82
N LYS A 89 1.91 6.09 12.57
CA LYS A 89 1.79 5.42 13.87
C LYS A 89 0.91 6.17 14.88
N SER A 90 0.82 7.50 14.80
CA SER A 90 -0.01 8.33 15.69
C SER A 90 -1.37 8.70 15.07
N SER A 91 -1.82 8.01 14.02
CA SER A 91 -3.15 8.26 13.45
C SER A 91 -4.19 7.40 14.15
N GLY A 92 -5.22 8.02 14.74
CA GLY A 92 -6.32 7.32 15.40
C GLY A 92 -7.23 6.54 14.45
N ARG A 93 -8.12 5.70 15.01
CA ARG A 93 -9.09 4.89 14.23
C ARG A 93 -9.98 5.76 13.35
N THR A 94 -10.41 6.91 13.85
CA THR A 94 -11.27 7.84 13.13
C THR A 94 -10.58 8.44 11.90
N ALA A 95 -9.31 8.82 12.03
CA ALA A 95 -8.49 9.30 10.93
C ALA A 95 -8.27 8.19 9.88
N PHE A 96 -8.01 6.96 10.32
CA PHE A 96 -7.90 5.79 9.45
C PHE A 96 -9.19 5.56 8.65
N VAL A 97 -10.35 5.49 9.31
CA VAL A 97 -11.65 5.28 8.64
C VAL A 97 -11.98 6.43 7.68
N SER A 98 -11.75 7.68 8.08
CA SER A 98 -12.02 8.86 7.25
C SER A 98 -11.15 8.89 5.99
N HIS A 99 -9.90 8.42 6.09
CA HIS A 99 -9.01 8.29 4.93
C HIS A 99 -9.48 7.20 3.97
N LEU A 100 -9.93 6.04 4.50
CA LEU A 100 -10.47 4.95 3.66
C LEU A 100 -11.72 5.40 2.89
N THR A 101 -12.64 6.10 3.54
CA THR A 101 -13.87 6.56 2.88
C THR A 101 -13.64 7.74 1.94
N GLY A 102 -12.87 8.73 2.37
CA GLY A 102 -12.65 9.97 1.63
C GLY A 102 -11.62 9.86 0.51
N ALA A 103 -10.42 9.34 0.81
CA ALA A 103 -9.31 9.34 -0.14
C ALA A 103 -9.29 8.09 -1.05
N MET A 104 -9.77 6.94 -0.55
CA MET A 104 -9.79 5.69 -1.33
C MET A 104 -11.16 5.38 -1.94
N GLY A 105 -12.21 6.10 -1.56
CA GLY A 105 -13.57 5.81 -2.01
C GLY A 105 -14.08 4.42 -1.59
N LEU A 106 -13.48 3.83 -0.55
CA LEU A 106 -13.94 2.56 0.00
C LEU A 106 -15.20 2.84 0.82
N ASP A 107 -16.32 2.24 0.43
CA ASP A 107 -17.56 2.39 1.18
C ASP A 107 -17.42 1.65 2.51
N ALA A 108 -17.16 2.38 3.60
CA ALA A 108 -16.96 1.79 4.94
C ALA A 108 -18.18 0.99 5.43
N LYS A 109 -19.34 1.14 4.79
CA LYS A 109 -20.53 0.31 5.03
C LYS A 109 -20.36 -1.15 4.57
N LEU A 110 -19.37 -1.44 3.73
CA LEU A 110 -19.02 -2.80 3.31
C LEU A 110 -18.14 -3.53 4.32
N LEU A 111 -17.60 -2.83 5.32
CA LEU A 111 -16.75 -3.37 6.37
C LEU A 111 -17.57 -3.56 7.65
N ARG A 112 -17.51 -4.75 8.25
CA ARG A 112 -17.94 -4.94 9.65
C ARG A 112 -16.95 -4.24 10.59
N ASP A 113 -17.42 -3.75 11.73
CA ASP A 113 -16.55 -3.07 12.71
C ASP A 113 -15.32 -3.92 13.10
N GLU A 114 -15.47 -5.23 13.25
CA GLU A 114 -14.35 -6.15 13.51
C GLU A 114 -13.29 -6.16 12.41
N GLN A 115 -13.69 -6.01 11.13
CA GLN A 115 -12.76 -5.96 10.01
C GLN A 115 -12.01 -4.63 10.00
N ILE A 116 -12.68 -3.53 10.34
CA ILE A 116 -12.05 -2.22 10.50
C ILE A 116 -11.03 -2.27 11.64
N ASP A 117 -11.38 -2.86 12.77
CA ASP A 117 -10.50 -2.95 13.94
C ASP A 117 -9.27 -3.82 13.67
N ASN A 118 -9.46 -4.96 12.98
CA ASN A 118 -8.34 -5.79 12.55
C ASN A 118 -7.44 -5.08 11.53
N ALA A 119 -8.03 -4.36 10.57
CA ALA A 119 -7.28 -3.57 9.60
C ALA A 119 -6.48 -2.47 10.30
N PHE A 120 -7.11 -1.76 11.22
CA PHE A 120 -6.45 -0.70 11.98
C PHE A 120 -5.29 -1.22 12.83
N ARG A 121 -5.45 -2.38 13.49
CA ARG A 121 -4.37 -3.02 14.26
C ARG A 121 -3.17 -3.34 13.38
N ARG A 122 -3.41 -3.97 12.23
CA ARG A 122 -2.35 -4.33 11.28
C ARG A 122 -1.71 -3.12 10.61
N PHE A 123 -2.48 -2.05 10.40
CA PHE A 123 -1.95 -0.77 9.95
C PHE A 123 -0.94 -0.22 10.97
N LYS A 124 -1.24 -0.27 12.27
CA LYS A 124 -0.29 0.12 13.33
C LYS A 124 0.98 -0.73 13.31
N GLU A 125 0.85 -2.04 13.17
CA GLU A 125 2.01 -2.94 13.02
C GLU A 125 2.87 -2.57 11.80
N LEU A 126 2.24 -2.19 10.68
CA LEU A 126 2.94 -1.77 9.47
C LEU A 126 3.65 -0.42 9.66
N CYS A 127 3.04 0.52 10.40
CA CYS A 127 3.69 1.77 10.81
C CYS A 127 4.83 1.60 11.81
N ASP A 128 4.84 0.51 12.58
CA ASP A 128 5.98 0.18 13.46
C ASP A 128 7.19 -0.30 12.65
N LEU A 129 6.93 -0.92 11.49
CA LEU A 129 7.96 -1.46 10.59
C LEU A 129 8.48 -0.42 9.59
N LYS A 130 7.62 0.49 9.10
CA LYS A 130 7.96 1.53 8.12
C LYS A 130 7.46 2.91 8.55
N LYS A 131 8.27 3.93 8.27
CA LYS A 131 7.97 5.34 8.65
C LYS A 131 6.72 5.89 7.98
N ASP A 132 6.52 5.60 6.70
CA ASP A 132 5.41 6.10 5.89
C ASP A 132 4.70 4.93 5.20
N VAL A 133 3.38 4.86 5.31
CA VAL A 133 2.54 3.85 4.65
C VAL A 133 1.96 4.45 3.38
N THR A 134 2.20 3.80 2.26
CA THR A 134 1.70 4.28 0.96
C THR A 134 0.20 4.00 0.82
N PRO A 135 -0.52 4.78 0.00
CA PRO A 135 -1.92 4.49 -0.32
C PRO A 135 -2.12 3.07 -0.86
N LEU A 136 -1.16 2.56 -1.64
CA LEU A 136 -1.20 1.20 -2.17
C LEU A 136 -1.12 0.14 -1.05
N GLU A 137 -0.27 0.36 -0.03
CA GLU A 137 -0.15 -0.51 1.16
C GLU A 137 -1.43 -0.52 1.97
N LEU A 138 -2.02 0.66 2.16
CA LEU A 138 -3.25 0.79 2.90
C LEU A 138 -4.44 0.15 2.16
N GLU A 139 -4.54 0.33 0.84
CA GLU A 139 -5.57 -0.33 0.02
C GLU A 139 -5.43 -1.85 0.07
N ALA A 140 -4.20 -2.35 -0.07
CA ALA A 140 -3.91 -3.78 -0.03
C ALA A 140 -4.23 -4.39 1.34
N LEU A 141 -3.97 -3.66 2.43
CA LEU A 141 -4.28 -4.06 3.80
C LEU A 141 -5.78 -4.13 4.06
N VAL A 142 -6.54 -3.15 3.57
CA VAL A 142 -8.00 -3.11 3.78
C VAL A 142 -8.70 -4.14 2.92
N ASN A 143 -8.25 -4.30 1.67
CA ASN A 143 -8.70 -5.39 0.81
C ASN A 143 -8.42 -6.74 1.48
N ASP A 144 -7.28 -6.91 2.15
CA ASP A 144 -7.02 -8.14 2.91
C ASP A 144 -8.11 -8.40 3.95
N GLU A 145 -8.43 -7.47 4.84
CA GLU A 145 -9.47 -7.71 5.87
C GLU A 145 -10.89 -7.82 5.29
N LEU A 146 -11.19 -7.16 4.16
CA LEU A 146 -12.43 -7.34 3.40
C LEU A 146 -12.58 -8.76 2.88
N TYR A 147 -11.52 -9.31 2.30
CA TYR A 147 -11.52 -10.61 1.63
C TYR A 147 -10.94 -11.73 2.49
N ARG A 148 -10.54 -11.42 3.73
CA ARG A 148 -10.24 -12.37 4.80
C ARG A 148 -11.55 -12.97 5.27
N VAL A 149 -12.13 -13.77 4.40
CA VAL A 149 -13.19 -14.68 4.82
C VAL A 149 -12.51 -15.70 5.72
N SER A 150 -12.93 -15.72 6.97
CA SER A 150 -12.86 -16.86 7.88
C SER A 150 -13.46 -18.08 7.15
N GLY A 151 -12.67 -18.74 6.30
CA GLY A 151 -13.11 -19.82 5.43
C GLY A 151 -12.98 -19.63 3.91
N ALA A 152 -12.34 -18.57 3.39
CA ALA A 152 -11.93 -18.57 1.98
C ALA A 152 -11.01 -19.77 1.78
N LYS A 153 -11.51 -20.82 1.11
CA LYS A 153 -10.76 -22.03 0.82
C LYS A 153 -9.50 -21.62 0.06
N GLN A 154 -8.37 -21.58 0.76
CA GLN A 154 -7.05 -21.56 0.13
C GLN A 154 -7.05 -22.69 -0.90
N ARG A 155 -6.76 -22.37 -2.16
CA ARG A 155 -6.73 -23.38 -3.22
C ARG A 155 -5.45 -24.19 -3.14
N TYR A 156 -4.34 -23.50 -2.92
CA TYR A 156 -3.02 -24.10 -2.87
C TYR A 156 -2.46 -24.03 -1.46
N ASP A 157 -2.06 -25.19 -0.94
CA ASP A 157 -1.25 -25.28 0.28
C ASP A 157 0.23 -25.34 -0.08
N TRP A 158 1.07 -24.79 0.79
CA TRP A 158 2.53 -24.80 0.63
C TRP A 158 3.07 -26.23 0.77
N GLY A 159 3.78 -26.74 -0.24
CA GLY A 159 4.45 -28.05 -0.19
C GLY A 159 5.95 -27.91 0.03
N GLY A 160 6.62 -27.11 -0.80
CA GLY A 160 8.06 -26.90 -0.69
C GLY A 160 8.61 -25.99 -1.78
N LEU A 161 9.80 -25.46 -1.53
CA LEU A 161 10.56 -24.69 -2.51
C LEU A 161 12.03 -25.04 -2.37
N GLN A 162 12.64 -25.44 -3.48
CA GLN A 162 14.08 -25.60 -3.61
C GLN A 162 14.59 -24.55 -4.59
N VAL A 163 15.60 -23.78 -4.19
CA VAL A 163 16.21 -22.78 -5.04
C VAL A 163 17.70 -23.08 -5.13
N TYR A 164 18.16 -23.33 -6.34
CA TYR A 164 19.56 -23.43 -6.66
C TYR A 164 20.05 -22.06 -7.17
N LEU A 165 21.04 -21.50 -6.50
CA LEU A 165 21.67 -20.23 -6.84
C LEU A 165 23.20 -20.42 -6.82
N GLY A 166 23.89 -19.86 -7.80
CA GLY A 166 25.35 -19.90 -7.87
C GLY A 166 25.86 -19.04 -9.01
N THR A 167 27.17 -18.77 -9.02
CA THR A 167 27.82 -17.94 -10.05
C THR A 167 28.07 -18.69 -11.36
N ALA A 168 28.12 -20.03 -11.30
CA ALA A 168 28.41 -20.89 -12.45
C ALA A 168 27.15 -21.45 -13.14
N GLY A 169 25.95 -21.24 -12.59
CA GLY A 169 24.70 -21.79 -13.09
C GLY A 169 23.59 -20.76 -13.15
N ARG A 170 22.55 -21.02 -13.95
CA ARG A 170 21.36 -20.15 -13.97
C ARG A 170 20.49 -20.45 -12.73
N PRO A 171 20.06 -19.43 -11.97
CA PRO A 171 19.16 -19.63 -10.85
C PRO A 171 17.92 -20.44 -11.25
N THR A 172 17.67 -21.50 -10.49
CA THR A 172 16.60 -22.46 -10.77
C THR A 172 15.78 -22.66 -9.51
N ALA A 173 14.46 -22.59 -9.63
CA ALA A 173 13.54 -22.84 -8.54
C ALA A 173 12.61 -24.01 -8.88
N THR A 174 12.52 -24.98 -7.98
CA THR A 174 11.55 -26.08 -8.02
C THR A 174 10.55 -25.87 -6.89
N LEU A 175 9.30 -25.63 -7.27
CA LEU A 175 8.19 -25.34 -6.37
C LEU A 175 7.23 -26.53 -6.36
N THR A 176 6.82 -26.95 -5.17
CA THR A 176 5.77 -27.95 -4.94
C THR A 176 4.64 -27.30 -4.14
N LEU A 177 3.41 -27.42 -4.63
CA LEU A 177 2.19 -26.99 -3.93
C LEU A 177 1.18 -28.13 -3.94
N PHE A 178 0.32 -28.19 -2.93
CA PHE A 178 -0.82 -29.10 -2.94
C PHE A 178 -2.07 -28.35 -3.43
N ASP A 179 -2.62 -28.73 -4.58
CA ASP A 179 -3.89 -28.17 -5.08
C ASP A 179 -5.06 -28.90 -4.40
N ARG A 180 -5.75 -28.23 -3.48
CA ARG A 180 -6.92 -28.77 -2.75
C ARG A 180 -8.10 -29.10 -3.65
N GLN A 181 -8.23 -28.43 -4.79
CA GLN A 181 -9.31 -28.69 -5.74
C GLN A 181 -9.05 -29.98 -6.51
N LEU A 182 -7.80 -30.22 -6.92
CA LEU A 182 -7.39 -31.43 -7.64
C LEU A 182 -6.97 -32.58 -6.70
N LYS A 183 -6.81 -32.30 -5.39
CA LYS A 183 -6.34 -33.22 -4.36
C LYS A 183 -5.03 -33.91 -4.71
N ARG A 184 -4.09 -33.17 -5.27
CA ARG A 184 -2.77 -33.67 -5.68
C ARG A 184 -1.70 -32.60 -5.56
N ASP A 185 -0.45 -33.05 -5.47
CA ASP A 185 0.70 -32.18 -5.59
C ASP A 185 0.86 -31.71 -7.05
N VAL A 186 1.22 -30.45 -7.20
CA VAL A 186 1.61 -29.82 -8.45
C VAL A 186 3.02 -29.29 -8.28
N GLU A 187 3.87 -29.61 -9.26
CA GLU A 187 5.28 -29.22 -9.26
C GLU A 187 5.62 -28.42 -10.50
N ARG A 188 6.43 -27.37 -10.32
CA ARG A 188 7.04 -26.62 -11.42
C ARG A 188 8.48 -26.30 -11.13
N THR A 189 9.31 -26.49 -12.14
CA THR A 189 10.71 -26.04 -12.15
C THR A 189 10.87 -24.94 -13.17
N VAL A 190 11.45 -23.81 -12.74
CA VAL A 190 11.66 -22.63 -13.58
C VAL A 190 13.09 -22.14 -13.43
N VAL A 191 13.67 -21.71 -14.55
CA VAL A 191 14.97 -21.04 -14.62
C VAL A 191 14.74 -19.55 -14.86
N ALA A 192 15.38 -18.68 -14.09
CA ALA A 192 15.27 -17.23 -14.24
C ALA A 192 16.58 -16.51 -13.89
N GLU A 193 16.58 -15.18 -13.96
CA GLU A 193 17.76 -14.35 -13.70
C GLU A 193 18.19 -14.35 -12.22
N THR A 194 17.22 -14.47 -11.31
CA THR A 194 17.45 -14.50 -9.85
C THR A 194 16.63 -15.61 -9.19
N GLY A 195 17.08 -16.07 -8.01
CA GLY A 195 16.35 -17.08 -7.23
C GLY A 195 14.93 -16.63 -6.85
N ILE A 196 14.76 -15.35 -6.55
CA ILE A 196 13.43 -14.76 -6.26
C ILE A 196 12.57 -14.79 -7.52
N THR A 197 13.07 -14.29 -8.66
CA THR A 197 12.31 -14.30 -9.92
C THR A 197 11.95 -15.73 -10.35
N ALA A 198 12.82 -16.71 -10.13
CA ALA A 198 12.55 -18.10 -10.44
C ALA A 198 11.40 -18.64 -9.57
N ALA A 199 11.42 -18.37 -8.26
CA ALA A 199 10.37 -18.80 -7.34
C ALA A 199 9.01 -18.14 -7.63
N LEU A 200 9.00 -16.82 -7.89
CA LEU A 200 7.79 -16.10 -8.25
C LEU A 200 7.22 -16.60 -9.58
N THR A 201 8.05 -16.74 -10.61
CA THR A 201 7.60 -17.24 -11.93
C THR A 201 7.08 -18.69 -11.85
N ALA A 202 7.70 -19.54 -11.02
CA ALA A 202 7.19 -20.90 -10.78
C ALA A 202 5.77 -20.87 -10.18
N LEU A 203 5.50 -19.96 -9.24
CA LEU A 203 4.15 -19.75 -8.71
C LEU A 203 3.17 -19.33 -9.82
N GLU A 204 3.54 -18.37 -10.66
CA GLU A 204 2.68 -17.90 -11.76
C GLU A 204 2.33 -19.03 -12.74
N GLN A 205 3.32 -19.88 -13.08
CA GLN A 205 3.12 -21.01 -14.00
C GLN A 205 2.28 -22.14 -13.40
N VAL A 206 2.41 -22.42 -12.10
CA VAL A 206 1.54 -23.39 -11.41
C VAL A 206 0.11 -22.85 -11.39
N LEU A 207 -0.03 -21.58 -10.99
CA LEU A 207 -1.33 -21.01 -10.71
C LEU A 207 -2.09 -20.62 -11.98
N GLN A 208 -1.46 -20.50 -13.15
CA GLN A 208 -2.10 -20.12 -14.43
C GLN A 208 -3.05 -18.91 -14.28
N LEU A 209 -2.69 -17.97 -13.41
CA LEU A 209 -3.50 -16.79 -13.18
C LEU A 209 -3.34 -15.82 -14.36
N PRO A 210 -4.39 -15.05 -14.69
CA PRO A 210 -4.34 -14.03 -15.74
C PRO A 210 -3.35 -12.94 -15.39
N ALA A 211 -3.10 -12.01 -16.33
CA ALA A 211 -2.08 -10.98 -16.20
C ALA A 211 -2.11 -10.27 -14.84
N ILE A 212 -1.16 -10.63 -14.00
CA ILE A 212 -0.90 -10.04 -12.69
C ILE A 212 0.34 -9.17 -12.80
N LYS A 213 0.38 -8.10 -12.00
CA LYS A 213 1.52 -7.19 -11.95
C LYS A 213 1.98 -7.02 -10.52
N LEU A 214 3.24 -7.37 -10.25
CA LEU A 214 3.90 -7.02 -8.99
C LEU A 214 4.11 -5.49 -8.98
N MET A 215 3.45 -4.82 -8.05
CA MET A 215 3.45 -3.36 -7.92
C MET A 215 4.51 -2.87 -6.94
N ASP A 216 4.61 -3.56 -5.80
CA ASP A 216 5.60 -3.28 -4.78
C ASP A 216 6.15 -4.59 -4.20
N PHE A 217 7.43 -4.56 -3.87
CA PHE A 217 8.15 -5.67 -3.26
C PHE A 217 9.14 -5.14 -2.24
N SER A 218 8.87 -5.44 -0.97
CA SER A 218 9.67 -4.99 0.17
C SER A 218 10.10 -6.18 1.01
N ILE A 219 11.40 -6.26 1.32
CA ILE A 219 11.94 -7.21 2.29
C ILE A 219 12.37 -6.42 3.53
N LEU A 220 11.87 -6.83 4.68
CA LEU A 220 12.15 -6.24 5.98
C LEU A 220 12.82 -7.30 6.86
N SER A 221 13.77 -6.87 7.69
CA SER A 221 14.33 -7.75 8.72
C SER A 221 13.57 -7.52 10.02
N LYS A 222 13.20 -8.61 10.69
CA LYS A 222 12.59 -8.58 12.02
C LYS A 222 13.50 -9.27 13.01
N GLY A 223 14.09 -8.47 13.90
CA GLY A 223 15.04 -8.92 14.93
C GLY A 223 16.42 -8.29 14.76
N ALA A 224 17.26 -8.42 15.79
CA ALA A 224 18.66 -8.03 15.76
C ALA A 224 19.52 -9.29 15.64
N ALA A 225 20.60 -9.22 14.85
CA ALA A 225 21.58 -10.29 14.59
C ALA A 225 21.24 -11.26 13.44
N ALA A 226 22.18 -12.19 13.18
CA ALA A 226 22.18 -13.11 12.05
C ALA A 226 20.98 -14.09 12.03
N GLU A 227 20.29 -14.24 13.15
CA GLU A 227 19.08 -15.07 13.28
C GLU A 227 17.79 -14.29 12.96
N SER A 228 17.90 -13.08 12.40
CA SER A 228 16.73 -12.28 12.05
C SER A 228 15.83 -13.00 11.05
N VAL A 229 14.53 -12.90 11.26
CA VAL A 229 13.54 -13.41 10.31
C VAL A 229 13.36 -12.39 9.20
N GLY A 230 13.51 -12.82 7.96
CA GLY A 230 13.16 -12.03 6.78
C GLY A 230 11.65 -12.02 6.61
N GLU A 231 11.09 -10.84 6.50
CA GLU A 231 9.68 -10.60 6.21
C GLU A 231 9.54 -10.01 4.82
N ALA A 232 8.85 -10.71 3.93
CA ALA A 232 8.55 -10.23 2.60
C ALA A 232 7.12 -9.71 2.53
N VAL A 233 6.97 -8.50 2.02
CA VAL A 233 5.71 -7.82 1.78
C VAL A 233 5.59 -7.55 0.28
N LEU A 234 4.51 -8.05 -0.33
CA LEU A 234 4.28 -7.98 -1.77
C LEU A 234 2.91 -7.42 -2.06
N HIS A 235 2.83 -6.55 -3.06
CA HIS A 235 1.56 -6.06 -3.60
C HIS A 235 1.38 -6.49 -5.04
N VAL A 236 0.27 -7.16 -5.29
CA VAL A 236 -0.02 -7.74 -6.59
C VAL A 236 -1.30 -7.13 -7.12
N LYS A 237 -1.22 -6.44 -8.25
CA LYS A 237 -2.39 -5.94 -8.97
C LYS A 237 -2.89 -7.01 -9.93
N CYS A 238 -4.16 -7.40 -9.78
CA CYS A 238 -4.86 -8.18 -10.78
C CYS A 238 -5.31 -7.25 -11.91
N LEU A 239 -4.79 -7.41 -13.13
CA LEU A 239 -5.11 -6.49 -14.23
C LEU A 239 -6.56 -6.65 -14.72
N GLU A 240 -7.16 -7.83 -14.59
CA GLU A 240 -8.56 -8.05 -14.95
C GLU A 240 -9.53 -7.30 -14.04
N THR A 241 -9.31 -7.34 -12.73
CA THR A 241 -10.22 -6.71 -11.75
C THR A 241 -9.79 -5.28 -11.40
N GLY A 242 -8.57 -4.88 -11.79
CA GLY A 242 -7.96 -3.61 -11.39
C GLY A 242 -7.57 -3.53 -9.92
N LYS A 243 -7.85 -4.56 -9.11
CA LYS A 243 -7.67 -4.55 -7.65
C LYS A 243 -6.27 -4.95 -7.23
N VAL A 244 -5.85 -4.43 -6.08
CA VAL A 244 -4.54 -4.70 -5.48
C VAL A 244 -4.71 -5.62 -4.27
N PHE A 245 -3.91 -6.68 -4.24
CA PHE A 245 -3.90 -7.70 -3.21
C PHE A 245 -2.57 -7.72 -2.48
N TYR A 246 -2.65 -7.86 -1.15
CA TYR A 246 -1.51 -7.95 -0.26
C TYR A 246 -1.06 -9.40 -0.08
N GLY A 247 0.25 -9.60 -0.02
CA GLY A 247 0.90 -10.86 0.34
C GLY A 247 1.99 -10.64 1.37
N ARG A 248 2.03 -11.49 2.39
CA ARG A 248 3.07 -11.47 3.43
C ARG A 248 3.58 -12.87 3.69
N GLY A 249 4.90 -13.00 3.76
CA GLY A 249 5.57 -14.22 4.17
C GLY A 249 6.72 -13.90 5.11
N SER A 250 7.02 -14.83 6.01
CA SER A 250 8.08 -14.68 7.01
C SER A 250 8.87 -15.98 7.11
N SER A 251 10.18 -15.89 6.92
CA SER A 251 11.09 -17.03 7.00
C SER A 251 12.50 -16.54 7.33
N SER A 252 13.33 -17.40 7.90
CA SER A 252 14.77 -17.15 8.01
C SER A 252 15.43 -17.00 6.63
N ASP A 253 14.84 -17.60 5.59
CA ASP A 253 15.25 -17.45 4.20
C ASP A 253 14.37 -16.42 3.47
N ILE A 254 15.00 -15.37 2.92
CA ILE A 254 14.30 -14.27 2.24
C ILE A 254 13.59 -14.72 0.95
N VAL A 255 14.11 -15.72 0.24
CA VAL A 255 13.49 -16.26 -0.98
C VAL A 255 12.25 -17.06 -0.62
N LEU A 256 12.34 -17.85 0.45
CA LEU A 256 11.18 -18.58 0.99
C LEU A 256 10.10 -17.62 1.48
N ALA A 257 10.48 -16.59 2.25
CA ALA A 257 9.55 -15.55 2.72
C ALA A 257 8.84 -14.87 1.54
N SER A 258 9.59 -14.55 0.48
CA SER A 258 9.06 -13.91 -0.73
C SER A 258 8.07 -14.81 -1.45
N ALA A 259 8.39 -16.09 -1.65
CA ALA A 259 7.52 -17.05 -2.32
C ALA A 259 6.24 -17.32 -1.52
N GLN A 260 6.33 -17.50 -0.20
CA GLN A 260 5.17 -17.67 0.66
C GLN A 260 4.27 -16.43 0.67
N GLY A 261 4.87 -15.24 0.73
CA GLY A 261 4.13 -13.99 0.65
C GLY A 261 3.40 -13.85 -0.67
N TYR A 262 4.04 -14.21 -1.78
CA TYR A 262 3.41 -14.15 -3.09
C TYR A 262 2.27 -15.17 -3.22
N LEU A 263 2.48 -16.41 -2.78
CA LEU A 263 1.42 -17.42 -2.75
C LEU A 263 0.20 -16.94 -1.96
N ASN A 264 0.41 -16.26 -0.83
CA ASN A 264 -0.66 -15.68 -0.03
C ASN A 264 -1.45 -14.62 -0.81
N ALA A 265 -0.78 -13.73 -1.54
CA ALA A 265 -1.45 -12.76 -2.42
C ALA A 265 -2.27 -13.46 -3.53
N LEU A 266 -1.69 -14.49 -4.17
CA LEU A 266 -2.34 -15.20 -5.27
C LEU A 266 -3.54 -16.03 -4.80
N ASN A 267 -3.45 -16.68 -3.64
CA ASN A 267 -4.58 -17.39 -3.03
C ASN A 267 -5.75 -16.44 -2.73
N ARG A 268 -5.48 -15.19 -2.37
CA ARG A 268 -6.52 -14.16 -2.15
C ARG A 268 -7.15 -13.70 -3.46
N ILE A 269 -6.37 -13.53 -4.52
CA ILE A 269 -6.89 -13.28 -5.87
C ILE A 269 -7.83 -14.43 -6.27
N TYR A 270 -7.43 -15.67 -6.02
CA TYR A 270 -8.27 -16.85 -6.27
C TYR A 270 -9.57 -16.84 -5.47
N GLY A 271 -9.49 -16.55 -4.17
CA GLY A 271 -10.66 -16.42 -3.31
C GLY A 271 -11.64 -15.37 -3.81
N HIS A 272 -11.13 -14.22 -4.27
CA HIS A 272 -11.94 -13.14 -4.85
C HIS A 272 -12.67 -13.57 -6.12
N ARG A 273 -11.99 -14.24 -7.06
CA ARG A 273 -12.63 -14.73 -8.30
C ARG A 273 -13.73 -15.74 -8.04
N ASN A 274 -13.52 -16.66 -7.10
CA ASN A 274 -14.54 -17.65 -6.73
C ASN A 274 -15.76 -17.01 -6.08
N GLN A 275 -15.58 -15.97 -5.24
CA GLN A 275 -16.69 -15.24 -4.64
C GLN A 275 -17.51 -14.46 -5.68
N VAL A 276 -16.87 -13.76 -6.61
CA VAL A 276 -17.57 -13.07 -7.70
C VAL A 276 -18.38 -14.07 -8.51
N THR A 277 -17.80 -15.23 -8.82
CA THR A 277 -18.48 -16.29 -9.57
C THR A 277 -19.68 -16.87 -8.79
N GLN A 278 -19.52 -17.15 -7.49
CA GLN A 278 -20.63 -17.61 -6.64
C GLN A 278 -21.71 -16.55 -6.48
N SER A 279 -21.34 -15.28 -6.31
CA SER A 279 -22.28 -14.16 -6.17
C SER A 279 -23.10 -13.96 -7.45
N LEU A 280 -22.49 -14.10 -8.62
CA LEU A 280 -23.17 -14.05 -9.91
C LEU A 280 -24.12 -15.25 -10.10
N ILE A 281 -23.69 -16.45 -9.70
CA ILE A 281 -24.51 -17.66 -9.72
C ILE A 281 -25.71 -17.51 -8.76
N ASP A 282 -25.50 -17.01 -7.54
CA ASP A 282 -26.56 -16.76 -6.56
C ASP A 282 -27.53 -15.65 -7.01
N LEU A 283 -27.04 -14.63 -7.73
CA LEU A 283 -27.88 -13.59 -8.34
C LEU A 283 -28.73 -14.15 -9.49
N GLN A 284 -28.18 -15.09 -10.27
CA GLN A 284 -28.91 -15.77 -11.35
C GLN A 284 -29.94 -16.76 -10.80
N LEU A 285 -29.63 -17.45 -9.70
CA LEU A 285 -30.52 -18.40 -9.04
C LEU A 285 -31.62 -17.72 -8.21
N SER A 286 -31.40 -16.50 -7.70
CA SER A 286 -32.39 -15.73 -6.92
C SER A 286 -33.44 -15.01 -7.77
N GLY A 287 -33.44 -15.18 -9.10
CA GLY A 287 -34.58 -14.81 -9.96
C GLY A 287 -34.92 -13.32 -10.04
N THR A 288 -34.01 -12.41 -9.68
CA THR A 288 -34.30 -10.98 -9.78
C THR A 288 -34.11 -10.50 -11.23
N ARG A 289 -35.21 -10.40 -11.98
CA ARG A 289 -35.24 -9.74 -13.30
C ARG A 289 -34.70 -8.32 -13.17
N VAL A 290 -33.49 -8.08 -13.68
CA VAL A 290 -33.00 -6.72 -13.89
C VAL A 290 -33.91 -6.05 -14.91
N ARG A 291 -34.77 -5.14 -14.45
CA ARG A 291 -35.46 -4.19 -15.33
C ARG A 291 -34.39 -3.30 -15.96
N LYS A 292 -34.23 -3.42 -17.28
CA LYS A 292 -33.51 -2.43 -18.08
C LYS A 292 -34.20 -1.07 -17.90
N TYR A 293 -33.44 -0.08 -17.46
CA TYR A 293 -33.64 1.33 -17.83
C TYR A 293 -32.47 1.72 -18.71
#